data_AF-A0A3A8E8A7-F1
#
_entry.id   AF-A0A3A8E8A7-F1
#
_cell.length_a   1.000
_cell.length_b   1.000
_cell.length_c   1.000
_cell.angle_alpha   90.00
_cell.angle_beta   90.00
_cell.angle_gamma   90.00
#
_symmetry.space_group_name_H-M   'P 1'
#
loop_
_entity.id
_entity.type
_entity.pdbx_description
1 polymer ?
#
loop_
_entity_poly.entity_id
_entity_poly.type
_entity_poly.pdbx_seq_one_letter_code
_entity_poly.pdbx_strand_id
1 'polypeptide(L)' 'MNHFVQPKLLISSQAKKIGLTLINDLELCITARLAFYLDVNPCYDGHEATFIWTEYFLQDHPQAEFSEVRAAFLQLIPGF' A
#
# COMPACT_ATOMS: atom_id res chain seq x y z
N MET A 1 -18.92 12.13 -22.65
CA MET A 1 -18.24 11.03 -21.94
C MET A 1 -17.43 11.65 -20.82
N ASN A 2 -17.82 11.41 -19.56
CA ASN A 2 -16.98 11.80 -18.43
C ASN A 2 -15.77 10.87 -18.43
N HIS A 3 -14.60 11.39 -18.79
CA HIS A 3 -13.35 10.73 -18.45
C HIS A 3 -13.29 10.69 -16.92
N PHE A 4 -13.59 9.53 -16.32
CA PHE A 4 -13.16 9.27 -14.96
C PHE A 4 -11.63 9.27 -15.00
N VAL A 5 -11.05 10.45 -14.81
CA VAL A 5 -9.64 10.57 -14.45
C VAL A 5 -9.56 9.93 -13.08
N GLN A 6 -9.04 8.70 -13.01
CA GLN A 6 -8.68 8.12 -11.72
C GLN A 6 -7.82 9.16 -11.00
N PRO A 7 -8.20 9.57 -9.77
CA PRO A 7 -7.39 10.49 -9.02
C PRO A 7 -5.98 9.91 -8.97
N LYS A 8 -5.02 10.64 -9.52
CA LYS A 8 -3.62 10.23 -9.50
C LYS A 8 -3.25 10.21 -8.02
N LEU A 9 -3.12 9.02 -7.44
CA LEU A 9 -2.74 8.85 -6.04
C LEU A 9 -1.44 9.66 -5.86
N LEU A 10 -1.47 10.67 -4.98
CA LEU A 10 -0.30 11.50 -4.68
C LEU A 10 0.63 10.69 -3.76
N ILE A 11 1.32 9.71 -4.35
CA ILE A 11 2.26 8.83 -3.67
C ILE A 11 3.67 9.35 -3.92
N SER A 12 4.49 9.46 -2.87
CA SER A 12 5.89 9.83 -2.97
C SER A 12 6.70 8.79 -3.76
N SER A 13 7.81 9.21 -4.38
CA SER A 13 8.69 8.26 -5.09
C SER A 13 9.23 7.16 -4.18
N GLN A 14 9.45 7.48 -2.90
CA GLN A 14 9.90 6.52 -1.90
C GLN A 14 8.81 5.49 -1.58
N ALA A 15 7.59 5.94 -1.26
CA ALA A 15 6.46 5.05 -1.02
C ALA A 15 6.13 4.18 -2.23
N LYS A 16 6.23 4.73 -3.45
CA LYS A 16 6.05 3.95 -4.67
C LYS A 16 7.10 2.86 -4.83
N LYS A 17 8.37 3.16 -4.53
CA LYS A 17 9.45 2.16 -4.60
C LYS A 17 9.21 1.05 -3.57
N ILE A 18 8.97 1.41 -2.32
CA ILE A 18 8.77 0.45 -1.21
C ILE A 18 7.50 -0.38 -1.43
N GLY A 19 6.38 0.25 -1.80
CA GLY A 19 5.12 -0.43 -2.07
C GLY A 19 5.25 -1.43 -3.22
N LEU A 20 6.00 -1.09 -4.29
CA LEU A 20 6.28 -2.03 -5.37
C LEU A 20 7.15 -3.20 -4.90
N THR A 21 8.12 -2.94 -4.01
CA THR A 21 8.92 -4.01 -3.40
C THR A 21 8.05 -4.93 -2.54
N LEU A 22 7.10 -4.41 -1.75
CA LEU A 22 6.14 -5.22 -0.99
C LEU A 22 5.28 -6.09 -1.89
N ILE A 23 4.71 -5.52 -2.96
CA ILE A 23 3.87 -6.25 -3.91
C ILE A 23 4.62 -7.46 -4.49
N ASN A 24 5.87 -7.26 -4.88
CA ASN A 24 6.67 -8.32 -5.47
C ASN A 24 7.18 -9.34 -4.43
N ASP A 25 7.62 -8.87 -3.25
CA ASP A 25 8.18 -9.74 -2.20
C ASP A 25 7.12 -10.67 -1.58
N LEU A 26 5.89 -10.18 -1.44
CA LEU A 26 4.78 -10.90 -0.83
C LEU A 26 3.78 -11.48 -1.85
N GLU A 27 4.09 -11.37 -3.14
CA GLU A 27 3.23 -11.81 -4.25
C GLU A 27 1.78 -11.28 -4.12
N LEU A 28 1.64 -10.00 -3.71
CA LEU A 28 0.34 -9.41 -3.41
C LEU A 28 -0.54 -9.35 -4.66
N CYS A 29 -1.76 -9.85 -4.54
CA CYS A 29 -2.77 -9.80 -5.59
C CYS A 29 -3.65 -8.55 -5.46
N ILE A 30 -4.25 -8.11 -6.57
CA ILE A 30 -5.13 -6.93 -6.67
C ILE A 30 -6.48 -7.06 -5.92
N THR A 31 -6.67 -8.03 -5.03
CA THR A 31 -7.96 -8.26 -4.39
C THR A 31 -8.30 -7.17 -3.37
N ALA A 32 -9.54 -6.66 -3.41
CA ALA A 32 -10.01 -5.61 -2.50
C ALA A 32 -10.00 -5.99 -1.01
N ARG A 33 -9.88 -7.29 -0.67
CA ARG A 33 -9.79 -7.74 0.73
C ARG A 33 -8.61 -7.10 1.47
N LEU A 34 -7.52 -6.83 0.75
CA LEU A 34 -6.33 -6.22 1.31
C LEU A 34 -6.58 -4.77 1.78
N ALA A 35 -7.41 -4.00 1.05
CA ALA A 35 -7.76 -2.64 1.45
C ALA A 35 -8.45 -2.59 2.83
N PHE A 36 -9.27 -3.60 3.16
CA PHE A 36 -9.89 -3.70 4.48
C PHE A 36 -8.87 -3.96 5.59
N TYR A 37 -7.87 -4.81 5.36
CA TYR A 37 -6.85 -5.09 6.37
C TYR A 37 -5.90 -3.92 6.60
N LEU A 38 -5.60 -3.17 5.53
CA LEU A 38 -4.74 -2.00 5.61
C LEU A 38 -5.45 -0.74 6.12
N ASP A 39 -6.74 -0.83 6.48
CA ASP A 39 -7.58 0.29 6.93
C ASP A 39 -7.52 1.50 5.98
N VAL A 40 -7.55 1.23 4.67
CA VAL A 40 -7.63 2.25 3.62
C VAL A 40 -8.97 2.17 2.90
N ASN A 41 -9.23 3.08 1.97
CA ASN A 41 -10.51 3.11 1.24
C ASN A 41 -10.78 1.73 0.59
N PRO A 42 -11.90 1.05 0.93
CA PRO A 42 -12.22 -0.27 0.39
C PRO A 42 -12.43 -0.33 -1.13
N CYS A 43 -12.58 0.81 -1.79
CA CYS A 43 -12.65 0.90 -3.25
C CYS A 43 -11.30 0.68 -3.93
N TYR A 44 -10.18 0.76 -3.21
CA TYR A 44 -8.86 0.49 -3.78
C TYR A 44 -8.67 -1.00 -4.02
N ASP A 45 -8.04 -1.32 -5.15
CA ASP A 45 -7.52 -2.66 -5.35
C ASP A 45 -6.34 -2.96 -4.40
N GLY A 46 -5.88 -4.21 -4.34
CA GLY A 46 -4.80 -4.60 -3.42
C GLY A 46 -3.48 -3.83 -3.63
N HIS A 47 -3.16 -3.45 -4.87
CA HIS A 47 -1.93 -2.71 -5.18
C HIS A 47 -2.09 -1.23 -4.81
N GLU A 48 -3.21 -0.62 -5.19
CA GLU A 48 -3.56 0.76 -4.80
C GLU A 48 -3.56 0.91 -3.27
N ALA A 49 -4.18 -0.05 -2.57
CA ALA A 49 -4.21 -0.09 -1.12
C ALA A 49 -2.81 -0.20 -0.51
N THR A 50 -1.95 -1.04 -1.09
CA THR A 50 -0.55 -1.18 -0.64
C THR A 50 0.22 0.13 -0.80
N PHE A 51 0.07 0.82 -1.93
CA PHE A 51 0.73 2.12 -2.14
C PHE A 51 0.24 3.18 -1.15
N ILE A 52 -1.07 3.29 -0.95
CA ILE A 52 -1.65 4.29 -0.05
C ILE A 52 -1.24 4.04 1.40
N TRP A 53 -1.34 2.78 1.85
CA TRP A 53 -0.89 2.43 3.19
C TRP A 53 0.60 2.72 3.38
N THR A 54 1.44 2.39 2.40
CA THR A 54 2.89 2.65 2.47
C THR A 54 3.18 4.14 2.57
N GLU A 55 2.44 4.99 1.84
CA GLU A 55 2.58 6.44 1.93
C GLU A 55 2.22 6.95 3.33
N TYR A 56 1.09 6.53 3.91
CA TYR A 56 0.71 6.94 5.27
C TYR A 56 1.73 6.47 6.32
N PHE A 57 2.18 5.23 6.22
CA PHE A 57 3.19 4.69 7.14
C PHE A 57 4.49 5.50 7.09
N LEU A 58 4.95 5.91 5.89
CA LEU A 58 6.17 6.72 5.75
C LEU A 58 5.97 8.19 6.14
N GLN A 59 4.74 8.71 6.13
CA GLN A 59 4.47 10.04 6.69
C GLN A 59 4.64 10.06 8.21
N ASP A 60 4.22 8.98 8.89
CA ASP A 60 4.40 8.81 10.33
C ASP A 60 5.83 8.34 10.70
N HIS A 61 6.49 7.62 9.79
CA HIS A 61 7.85 7.08 9.96
C HIS A 61 8.77 7.38 8.77
N PRO A 62 9.22 8.66 8.59
CA PRO A 62 9.93 9.07 7.37
C PRO A 62 11.28 8.38 7.11
N GLN A 63 11.89 7.82 8.15
CA GLN A 63 13.19 7.14 8.09
C GLN A 63 13.05 5.61 8.15
N ALA A 64 11.83 5.07 8.08
CA ALA A 64 11.63 3.63 8.15
C ALA A 64 12.27 2.92 6.94
N GLU A 65 13.05 1.90 7.25
CA GLU A 65 13.66 1.02 6.26
C GLU A 65 12.66 -0.03 5.77
N PHE A 66 12.93 -0.63 4.60
CA PHE A 66 12.04 -1.62 4.00
C PHE A 66 11.67 -2.77 4.97
N SER A 67 12.61 -3.24 5.79
CA SER A 67 12.37 -4.30 6.77
C SER A 67 11.33 -3.91 7.82
N GLU A 68 11.33 -2.64 8.26
CA GLU A 68 10.38 -2.12 9.24
C GLU A 68 8.99 -1.98 8.62
N VAL A 69 8.93 -1.41 7.40
CA VAL A 69 7.69 -1.27 6.64
C VAL A 69 7.07 -2.67 6.39
N ARG A 70 7.88 -3.63 5.97
CA ARG A 70 7.42 -5.01 5.72
C ARG A 70 6.91 -5.68 6.99
N ALA A 71 7.61 -5.54 8.11
CA ALA A 71 7.19 -6.11 9.38
C ALA A 71 5.85 -5.51 9.83
N ALA A 72 5.70 -4.18 9.76
CA ALA A 72 4.45 -3.50 10.07
C ALA A 72 3.30 -3.89 9.14
N PHE A 73 3.58 -4.04 7.84
CA PHE A 73 2.59 -4.45 6.84
C PHE A 73 2.01 -5.83 7.13
N LEU A 74 2.88 -6.81 7.45
CA LEU A 74 2.44 -8.18 7.72
C LEU A 74 1.63 -8.30 9.02
N GLN A 75 1.90 -7.47 10.03
CA GLN A 75 1.12 -7.45 11.26
C GLN A 75 -0.36 -7.09 11.05
N LEU A 76 -0.70 -6.44 9.94
CA LEU A 76 -2.07 -6.05 9.61
C LEU A 76 -2.86 -7.15 8.89
N ILE A 77 -2.18 -8.16 8.31
CA ILE A 77 -2.81 -9.18 7.47
C ILE A 77 -2.90 -10.49 8.26
N PRO A 78 -4.11 -10.99 8.55
CA PRO A 78 -4.26 -12.26 9.25
C PRO A 78 -3.66 -13.42 8.45
N GLY A 79 -2.81 -14.22 9.11
CA GLY A 79 -2.24 -15.44 8.54
C GLY A 79 -0.84 -15.29 7.93
N PHE A 80 -0.22 -14.13 8.06
CA PHE A 80 1.22 -13.92 7.82
C PHE A 80 2.02 -13.83 9.13
#